data_AF-A0A2N2NT34-F1
#
_entry.id   AF-A0A2N2NT34-F1
#
_cell.length_a   1.000
_cell.length_b   1.000
_cell.length_c   1.000
_cell.angle_alpha   90.00
_cell.angle_beta   90.00
_cell.angle_gamma   90.00
#
_symmetry.space_group_name_H-M   'P 1'
#
loop_
_entity.id
_entity.type
_entity.pdbx_description
1 polymer ?
#
loop_
_entity_poly.entity_id
_entity_poly.type
_entity_poly.pdbx_seq_one_letter_code
_entity_poly.pdbx_strand_id
1 'polypeptide(L)'
;MKLVLLEINESLRNLIKPDSIFNNYSEFDLFYFSIPSNLTNADQNHLINQGFLFFQSQFSVKIENHIFIENKRDVRNIIKIAKELSWEIFFHFNKWVKVCDGIFDEELERFISGFTGKIIDFYSNDESSVFMIAFSGNSLSKIPLELLKTNIDNNIPAFYTFLDPELIMPVLEPENANVDEKHRIELMLKLTKFQNYSIGEKFNSFSDLLNFWKNQFKENVVTPVEVRINTSDRSIYHLIDIPYFDERFGVWCTLKSDEKIIDIPIMEILEITDNKVLINLVMDYQKIMTVLLPN
;
A
#
# COMPACT_ATOMS: atom_id res chain seq x y z
N MET A 1 -11.16 17.11 -22.96
CA MET A 1 -10.91 15.81 -22.30
C MET A 1 -10.25 14.91 -23.32
N LYS A 2 -9.05 14.41 -23.01
CA LYS A 2 -8.36 13.42 -23.84
C LYS A 2 -8.84 12.02 -23.47
N LEU A 3 -8.74 11.08 -24.39
CA LEU A 3 -9.06 9.67 -24.19
C LEU A 3 -7.83 8.85 -24.60
N VAL A 4 -7.55 7.77 -23.87
CA VAL A 4 -6.69 6.68 -24.34
C VAL A 4 -7.62 5.59 -24.83
N LEU A 5 -7.60 5.30 -26.12
CA LEU A 5 -8.56 4.43 -26.79
C LEU A 5 -7.87 3.19 -27.35
N LEU A 6 -8.46 2.02 -27.16
CA LEU A 6 -8.05 0.75 -27.72
C LEU A 6 -9.13 0.25 -28.69
N GLU A 7 -8.73 -0.16 -29.88
CA GLU A 7 -9.58 -0.85 -30.84
C GLU A 7 -9.12 -2.31 -31.00
N ILE A 8 -10.03 -3.25 -30.72
CA ILE A 8 -9.83 -4.69 -30.81
C ILE A 8 -10.55 -5.18 -32.06
N ASN A 9 -9.78 -5.62 -33.06
CA ASN A 9 -10.34 -6.34 -34.21
C ASN A 9 -10.35 -7.86 -33.97
N GLU A 10 -10.95 -8.63 -34.87
CA GLU A 10 -11.01 -10.09 -34.78
C GLU A 10 -9.63 -10.75 -34.62
N SER A 11 -8.60 -10.20 -35.26
CA SER A 11 -7.23 -10.76 -35.16
C SER A 11 -6.63 -10.57 -33.77
N LEU A 12 -6.86 -9.41 -33.14
CA LEU A 12 -6.41 -9.12 -31.78
C LEU A 12 -7.18 -9.90 -30.73
N ARG A 13 -8.47 -10.15 -30.97
CA ARG A 13 -9.36 -10.86 -30.03
C ARG A 13 -8.82 -12.25 -29.67
N ASN A 14 -8.19 -12.93 -30.63
CA ASN A 14 -7.54 -14.24 -30.42
C ASN A 14 -6.21 -14.16 -29.64
N LEU A 15 -5.67 -12.96 -29.41
CA LEU A 15 -4.38 -12.71 -28.74
C LEU A 15 -4.55 -12.11 -27.34
N ILE A 16 -5.80 -11.87 -26.92
CA ILE A 16 -6.17 -11.47 -25.57
C ILE A 16 -5.72 -12.57 -24.60
N LYS A 17 -5.09 -12.18 -23.48
CA LYS A 17 -4.68 -13.15 -22.46
C LYS A 17 -5.92 -13.79 -21.79
N PRO A 18 -5.85 -15.05 -21.34
CA PRO A 18 -6.98 -15.71 -20.69
C PRO A 18 -7.51 -14.97 -19.45
N ASP A 19 -6.63 -14.30 -18.72
CA ASP A 19 -6.92 -13.53 -17.50
C ASP A 19 -7.20 -12.04 -17.77
N SER A 20 -7.29 -11.64 -19.05
CA SER A 20 -7.58 -10.25 -19.38
C SER A 20 -8.99 -9.83 -18.95
N ILE A 21 -9.12 -8.59 -18.49
CA ILE A 21 -10.42 -8.00 -18.15
C ILE A 21 -11.36 -7.91 -19.37
N PHE A 22 -10.82 -7.83 -20.59
CA PHE A 22 -11.64 -7.70 -21.81
C PHE A 22 -12.52 -8.93 -22.07
N ASN A 23 -12.15 -10.09 -21.51
CA ASN A 23 -12.98 -11.29 -21.59
C ASN A 23 -14.33 -11.12 -20.86
N ASN A 24 -14.44 -10.17 -19.93
CA ASN A 24 -15.69 -9.82 -19.25
C ASN A 24 -16.58 -8.88 -20.08
N TYR A 25 -16.10 -8.41 -21.23
CA TYR A 25 -16.73 -7.39 -22.07
C TYR A 25 -16.67 -7.80 -23.55
N SER A 26 -16.96 -9.07 -23.82
CA SER A 26 -16.81 -9.69 -25.14
C SER A 26 -17.61 -9.01 -26.25
N GLU A 27 -18.67 -8.28 -25.92
CA GLU A 27 -19.54 -7.53 -26.82
C GLU A 27 -18.97 -6.19 -27.28
N PHE A 28 -17.86 -5.73 -26.67
CA PHE A 28 -17.21 -4.47 -27.02
C PHE A 28 -15.91 -4.73 -27.79
N ASP A 29 -15.72 -3.98 -28.87
CA ASP A 29 -14.47 -3.93 -29.65
C ASP A 29 -13.68 -2.63 -29.38
N LEU A 30 -14.27 -1.68 -28.66
CA LEU A 30 -13.68 -0.38 -28.37
C LEU A 30 -13.68 -0.13 -26.87
N PHE A 31 -12.51 0.19 -26.33
CA PHE A 31 -12.31 0.46 -24.91
C PHE A 31 -11.60 1.79 -24.75
N TYR A 32 -11.90 2.54 -23.68
CA TYR A 32 -11.16 3.76 -23.41
C TYR A 32 -11.06 4.11 -21.93
N PHE A 33 -10.02 4.87 -21.59
CA PHE A 33 -9.93 5.63 -20.35
C PHE A 33 -10.12 7.13 -20.65
N SER A 34 -10.95 7.80 -19.85
CA SER A 34 -11.04 9.26 -19.86
C SER A 34 -9.91 9.88 -19.06
N ILE A 35 -9.23 10.89 -19.62
CA ILE A 35 -8.19 11.65 -18.92
C ILE A 35 -8.82 12.93 -18.35
N PRO A 36 -8.89 13.10 -17.01
CA PRO A 36 -9.47 14.29 -16.40
C PRO A 36 -8.77 15.57 -16.87
N SER A 37 -9.55 16.58 -17.25
CA SER A 37 -9.00 17.83 -17.83
C SER A 37 -8.52 18.85 -16.80
N ASN A 38 -8.87 18.64 -15.52
CA ASN A 38 -8.44 19.47 -14.39
C ASN A 38 -7.02 19.14 -13.90
N LEU A 39 -6.41 18.03 -14.36
CA LEU A 39 -5.04 17.64 -14.01
C LEU A 39 -3.99 18.47 -14.76
N THR A 40 -2.78 18.54 -14.20
CA THR A 40 -1.62 19.16 -14.87
C THR A 40 -1.27 18.41 -16.17
N ASN A 41 -0.57 19.05 -17.09
CA ASN A 41 -0.13 18.38 -18.32
C ASN A 41 0.78 17.17 -18.03
N ALA A 42 1.58 17.23 -16.96
CA ALA A 42 2.45 16.14 -16.55
C ALA A 42 1.62 14.93 -16.08
N ASP A 43 0.62 15.17 -15.23
CA ASP A 43 -0.27 14.12 -14.72
C ASP A 43 -1.19 13.55 -15.80
N GLN A 44 -1.67 14.38 -16.74
CA GLN A 44 -2.38 13.88 -17.92
C GLN A 44 -1.51 12.96 -18.78
N ASN A 45 -0.26 13.34 -19.03
CA ASN A 45 0.68 12.51 -19.81
C ASN A 45 1.05 11.22 -19.06
N HIS A 46 1.15 11.29 -17.72
CA HIS A 46 1.35 10.13 -16.88
C HIS A 46 0.21 9.11 -17.04
N LEU A 47 -1.05 9.57 -16.89
CA LEU A 47 -2.22 8.71 -17.08
C LEU A 47 -2.30 8.15 -18.51
N ILE A 48 -1.97 8.94 -19.52
CA ILE A 48 -1.88 8.45 -20.90
C ILE A 48 -0.94 7.25 -20.98
N ASN A 49 0.29 7.38 -20.45
CA ASN A 49 1.26 6.29 -20.46
C ASN A 49 0.77 5.06 -19.69
N GLN A 50 0.11 5.25 -18.53
CA GLN A 50 -0.45 4.14 -17.76
C GLN A 50 -1.56 3.41 -18.54
N GLY A 51 -2.43 4.14 -19.24
CA GLY A 51 -3.47 3.56 -20.10
C GLY A 51 -2.87 2.71 -21.22
N PHE A 52 -1.81 3.20 -21.87
CA PHE A 52 -1.08 2.44 -22.90
C PHE A 52 -0.49 1.15 -22.33
N LEU A 53 0.21 1.24 -21.20
CA LEU A 53 0.85 0.09 -20.56
C LEU A 53 -0.18 -0.95 -20.10
N PHE A 54 -1.30 -0.48 -19.54
CA PHE A 54 -2.40 -1.35 -19.15
C PHE A 54 -2.98 -2.08 -20.35
N PHE A 55 -3.38 -1.38 -21.41
CA PHE A 55 -3.90 -2.04 -22.61
C PHE A 55 -2.89 -3.03 -23.18
N GLN A 56 -1.62 -2.66 -23.29
CA GLN A 56 -0.55 -3.56 -23.73
C GLN A 56 -0.44 -4.82 -22.86
N SER A 57 -0.59 -4.70 -21.54
CA SER A 57 -0.49 -5.83 -20.61
C SER A 57 -1.59 -6.89 -20.79
N GLN A 58 -2.72 -6.52 -21.42
CA GLN A 58 -3.87 -7.40 -21.63
C GLN A 58 -3.68 -8.41 -22.78
N PHE A 59 -2.63 -8.24 -23.59
CA PHE A 59 -2.38 -9.06 -24.77
C PHE A 59 -1.03 -9.78 -24.68
N SER A 60 -0.93 -10.92 -25.37
CA SER A 60 0.30 -11.70 -25.46
C SER A 60 1.31 -11.15 -26.47
N VAL A 61 0.92 -10.14 -27.26
CA VAL A 61 1.73 -9.52 -28.31
C VAL A 61 1.76 -8.00 -28.15
N LYS A 62 2.70 -7.33 -28.82
CA LYS A 62 2.71 -5.86 -28.90
C LYS A 62 1.51 -5.35 -29.71
N ILE A 63 0.81 -4.34 -29.18
CA ILE A 63 -0.41 -3.76 -29.75
C ILE A 63 -0.38 -2.23 -29.87
N GLU A 64 0.80 -1.62 -29.78
CA GLU A 64 0.97 -0.15 -29.76
C GLU A 64 0.23 0.57 -30.90
N ASN A 65 0.14 -0.05 -32.08
CA ASN A 65 -0.57 0.50 -33.26
C ASN A 65 -2.10 0.47 -33.16
N HIS A 66 -2.65 -0.09 -32.09
CA HIS A 66 -4.09 -0.20 -31.83
C HIS A 66 -4.54 0.67 -30.65
N ILE A 67 -3.61 1.41 -30.05
CA ILE A 67 -3.87 2.32 -28.95
C ILE A 67 -3.67 3.75 -29.44
N PHE A 68 -4.67 4.60 -29.25
CA PHE A 68 -4.71 5.96 -29.78
C PHE A 68 -5.00 6.98 -28.68
N ILE A 69 -4.54 8.21 -28.87
CA ILE A 69 -4.92 9.35 -28.03
C ILE A 69 -5.86 10.23 -28.84
N GLU A 70 -7.09 10.37 -28.36
CA GLU A 70 -8.12 11.10 -29.08
C GLU A 70 -8.72 12.22 -28.21
N ASN A 71 -9.25 13.26 -28.85
CA ASN A 71 -10.06 14.24 -28.16
C ASN A 71 -11.51 13.75 -28.12
N LYS A 72 -12.15 13.73 -26.95
CA LYS A 72 -13.54 13.27 -26.81
C LYS A 72 -14.51 13.97 -27.77
N ARG A 73 -14.24 15.21 -28.16
CA ARG A 73 -15.08 15.96 -29.10
C ARG A 73 -15.06 15.38 -30.52
N ASP A 74 -13.93 14.83 -30.93
CA ASP A 74 -13.68 14.40 -32.29
C ASP A 74 -14.22 12.98 -32.54
N VAL A 75 -14.23 12.15 -31.48
CA VAL A 75 -14.68 10.74 -31.53
C VAL A 75 -16.05 10.48 -30.88
N ARG A 76 -16.90 11.51 -30.72
CA ARG A 76 -18.18 11.42 -29.99
C ARG A 76 -19.11 10.30 -30.46
N ASN A 77 -19.11 9.98 -31.76
CA ASN A 77 -19.98 8.93 -32.28
C ASN A 77 -19.41 7.53 -32.01
N ILE A 78 -18.09 7.40 -32.02
CA ILE A 78 -17.38 6.14 -31.77
C ILE A 78 -17.52 5.75 -30.29
N ILE A 79 -17.35 6.69 -29.36
CA ILE A 79 -17.41 6.40 -27.92
C ILE A 79 -18.80 5.97 -27.41
N LYS A 80 -19.88 6.22 -28.17
CA LYS A 80 -21.24 5.78 -27.79
C LYS A 80 -21.40 4.26 -27.77
N ILE A 81 -20.58 3.57 -28.54
CA ILE A 81 -20.56 2.11 -28.64
C ILE A 81 -19.31 1.51 -27.96
N ALA A 82 -18.49 2.34 -27.31
CA ALA A 82 -17.29 1.91 -26.63
C ALA A 82 -17.52 1.69 -25.13
N LYS A 83 -16.70 0.85 -24.51
CA LYS A 83 -16.68 0.63 -23.07
C LYS A 83 -15.67 1.56 -22.40
N GLU A 84 -16.15 2.43 -21.53
CA GLU A 84 -15.28 3.17 -20.61
C GLU A 84 -14.78 2.25 -19.50
N LEU A 85 -13.48 2.29 -19.24
CA LEU A 85 -12.86 1.70 -18.06
C LEU A 85 -12.57 2.78 -17.03
N SER A 86 -12.91 2.50 -15.77
CA SER A 86 -12.56 3.37 -14.64
C SER A 86 -11.09 3.22 -14.27
N TRP A 87 -10.44 4.32 -13.90
CA TRP A 87 -9.08 4.29 -13.31
C TRP A 87 -9.03 3.57 -11.96
N GLU A 88 -10.17 3.33 -11.31
CA GLU A 88 -10.26 2.58 -10.06
C GLU A 88 -9.82 1.11 -10.20
N ILE A 89 -9.76 0.57 -11.42
CA ILE A 89 -9.21 -0.77 -11.70
C ILE A 89 -7.75 -0.94 -11.23
N PHE A 90 -7.04 0.17 -11.02
CA PHE A 90 -5.68 0.14 -10.50
C PHE A 90 -5.60 0.31 -8.98
N PHE A 91 -6.69 0.68 -8.32
CA PHE A 91 -6.71 1.02 -6.91
C PHE A 91 -7.17 -0.17 -6.07
N HIS A 92 -6.25 -1.11 -5.91
CA HIS A 92 -6.45 -2.33 -5.11
C HIS A 92 -5.30 -2.52 -4.13
N PHE A 93 -5.48 -3.40 -3.14
CA PHE A 93 -4.44 -3.73 -2.18
C PHE A 93 -3.12 -4.13 -2.88
N ASN A 94 -2.02 -3.62 -2.33
CA ASN A 94 -0.65 -3.79 -2.82
C ASN A 94 -0.39 -3.25 -4.24
N LYS A 95 -1.21 -2.31 -4.72
CA LYS A 95 -0.94 -1.59 -5.96
C LYS A 95 -0.23 -0.27 -5.71
N TRP A 96 0.64 0.08 -6.65
CA TRP A 96 1.44 1.29 -6.58
C TRP A 96 0.67 2.50 -7.11
N VAL A 97 0.84 3.61 -6.42
CA VAL A 97 0.23 4.89 -6.77
C VAL A 97 1.25 6.03 -6.67
N LYS A 98 0.96 7.12 -7.38
CA LYS A 98 1.64 8.41 -7.29
C LYS A 98 0.65 9.45 -6.77
N VAL A 99 1.09 10.30 -5.86
CA VAL A 99 0.34 11.48 -5.41
C VAL A 99 0.35 12.55 -6.50
N CYS A 100 -0.82 13.12 -6.78
CA CYS A 100 -0.99 14.19 -7.76
C CYS A 100 -0.13 15.42 -7.47
N ASP A 101 0.09 16.25 -8.49
CA ASP A 101 0.78 17.53 -8.31
C ASP A 101 -0.05 18.49 -7.42
N GLY A 102 0.61 19.28 -6.58
CA GLY A 102 0.00 20.32 -5.75
C GLY A 102 -0.53 19.85 -4.39
N ILE A 103 -0.46 18.56 -4.07
CA ILE A 103 -0.93 18.03 -2.79
C ILE A 103 0.03 18.37 -1.65
N PHE A 104 -0.52 19.01 -0.62
CA PHE A 104 0.14 19.34 0.64
C PHE A 104 -0.45 18.48 1.76
N ASP A 105 0.41 17.78 2.48
CA ASP A 105 0.06 17.00 3.66
C ASP A 105 0.18 17.93 4.88
N GLU A 106 -0.95 18.17 5.55
CA GLU A 106 -1.03 19.10 6.68
C GLU A 106 -0.34 18.55 7.93
N GLU A 107 -0.36 17.24 8.15
CA GLU A 107 0.31 16.61 9.30
C GLU A 107 1.82 16.66 9.14
N LEU A 108 2.32 16.45 7.92
CA LEU A 108 3.75 16.55 7.59
C LEU A 108 4.24 17.98 7.30
N GLU A 109 3.31 18.93 7.24
CA GLU A 109 3.52 20.33 6.82
C GLU A 109 4.34 20.42 5.52
N ARG A 110 3.99 19.63 4.49
CA ARG A 110 4.79 19.54 3.26
C ARG A 110 4.03 19.15 2.00
N PHE A 111 4.49 19.64 0.86
CA PHE A 111 4.10 19.10 -0.44
C PHE A 111 4.61 17.67 -0.64
N ILE A 112 3.68 16.73 -0.77
CA ILE A 112 3.93 15.31 -1.08
C ILE A 112 3.68 15.01 -2.57
N SER A 113 3.62 16.05 -3.40
CA SER A 113 3.44 15.94 -4.86
C SER A 113 4.45 15.00 -5.49
N GLY A 114 3.97 14.02 -6.27
CA GLY A 114 4.82 13.03 -6.92
C GLY A 114 5.50 12.04 -5.98
N PHE A 115 5.10 11.97 -4.72
CA PHE A 115 5.44 10.83 -3.87
C PHE A 115 4.77 9.59 -4.44
N THR A 116 5.44 8.46 -4.32
CA THR A 116 4.91 7.14 -4.69
C THR A 116 4.77 6.27 -3.45
N GLY A 117 3.87 5.30 -3.52
CA GLY A 117 3.64 4.36 -2.43
C GLY A 117 2.76 3.21 -2.86
N LYS A 118 2.52 2.27 -1.93
CA LYS A 118 1.62 1.15 -2.11
C LYS A 118 0.32 1.39 -1.33
N ILE A 119 -0.82 1.08 -1.94
CA ILE A 119 -2.09 0.99 -1.22
C ILE A 119 -2.01 -0.22 -0.29
N ILE A 120 -2.06 0.01 1.02
CA ILE A 120 -2.03 -1.06 2.03
C ILE A 120 -3.39 -1.25 2.71
N ASP A 121 -4.34 -0.35 2.47
CA ASP A 121 -5.70 -0.47 2.95
C ASP A 121 -6.64 0.49 2.23
N PHE A 122 -7.95 0.28 2.38
CA PHE A 122 -8.97 1.23 1.92
C PHE A 122 -10.20 1.19 2.81
N TYR A 123 -10.78 2.37 3.00
CA TYR A 123 -12.00 2.58 3.77
C TYR A 123 -13.03 3.15 2.83
N SER A 124 -14.14 2.45 2.64
CA SER A 124 -15.24 2.91 1.80
C SER A 124 -16.51 3.00 2.63
N ASN A 125 -17.23 4.11 2.48
CA ASN A 125 -18.62 4.24 2.87
C ASN A 125 -19.45 4.53 1.60
N ASP A 126 -20.76 4.74 1.74
CA ASP A 126 -21.65 4.96 0.60
C ASP A 126 -21.32 6.23 -0.23
N GLU A 127 -20.50 7.15 0.30
CA GLU A 127 -20.23 8.46 -0.30
C GLU A 127 -18.77 8.70 -0.70
N SER A 128 -17.82 8.00 -0.06
CA SER A 128 -16.39 8.28 -0.15
C SER A 128 -15.56 7.02 0.02
N SER A 129 -14.44 6.98 -0.69
CA SER A 129 -13.37 6.01 -0.48
C SER A 129 -12.11 6.74 -0.10
N VAL A 130 -11.37 6.24 0.88
CA VAL A 130 -10.06 6.75 1.29
C VAL A 130 -9.07 5.59 1.24
N PHE A 131 -7.91 5.82 0.63
CA PHE A 131 -6.84 4.84 0.54
C PHE A 131 -5.75 5.14 1.55
N MET A 132 -5.34 4.11 2.28
CA MET A 132 -4.12 4.18 3.09
C MET A 132 -2.92 3.82 2.22
N ILE A 133 -1.95 4.73 2.14
CA ILE A 133 -0.79 4.60 1.24
C ILE A 133 0.47 4.57 2.07
N ALA A 134 1.20 3.46 2.01
CA ALA A 134 2.55 3.38 2.56
C ALA A 134 3.55 3.96 1.56
N PHE A 135 4.24 5.03 1.94
CA PHE A 135 5.20 5.69 1.06
C PHE A 135 6.40 4.79 0.74
N SER A 136 6.90 4.98 -0.48
CA SER A 136 8.11 4.35 -0.99
C SER A 136 9.35 4.88 -0.28
N GLY A 137 10.41 4.07 -0.20
CA GLY A 137 11.69 4.51 0.37
C GLY A 137 12.24 5.73 -0.36
N ASN A 138 12.11 5.77 -1.69
CA ASN A 138 12.51 6.90 -2.53
C ASN A 138 11.67 8.17 -2.29
N SER A 139 10.42 8.05 -1.85
CA SER A 139 9.63 9.23 -1.47
C SER A 139 10.05 9.74 -0.11
N LEU A 140 10.23 8.84 0.85
CA LEU A 140 10.68 9.19 2.20
C LEU A 140 12.07 9.80 2.21
N SER A 141 12.97 9.38 1.31
CA SER A 141 14.32 9.93 1.19
C SER A 141 14.35 11.41 0.75
N LYS A 142 13.25 11.92 0.17
CA LYS A 142 13.07 13.35 -0.14
C LYS A 142 12.79 14.18 1.12
N ILE A 143 12.47 13.54 2.24
CA ILE A 143 12.29 14.20 3.53
C ILE A 143 13.62 14.18 4.29
N PRO A 144 14.13 15.34 4.75
CA PRO A 144 15.32 15.38 5.59
C PRO A 144 15.17 14.48 6.81
N LEU A 145 16.21 13.68 7.08
CA LEU A 145 16.20 12.71 8.18
C LEU A 145 15.88 13.34 9.54
N GLU A 146 16.39 14.54 9.80
CA GLU A 146 16.11 15.25 11.06
C GLU A 146 14.63 15.63 11.20
N LEU A 147 13.94 15.90 10.09
CA LEU A 147 12.50 16.15 10.13
C LEU A 147 11.74 14.86 10.36
N LEU A 148 12.08 13.77 9.65
CA LEU A 148 11.47 12.46 9.90
C LEU A 148 11.58 12.04 11.37
N LYS A 149 12.74 12.30 11.96
CA LYS A 149 12.98 12.05 13.39
C LYS A 149 12.11 12.92 14.29
N THR A 150 12.01 14.22 13.98
CA THR A 150 11.13 15.15 14.71
C THR A 150 9.66 14.71 14.62
N ASN A 151 9.21 14.27 13.44
CA ASN A 151 7.85 13.77 13.24
C ASN A 151 7.58 12.53 14.10
N ILE A 152 8.50 11.55 14.09
CA ILE A 152 8.39 10.35 14.93
C ILE A 152 8.37 10.71 16.42
N ASP A 153 9.26 11.59 16.87
CA ASP A 153 9.32 12.03 18.27
C ASP A 153 8.01 12.74 18.70
N ASN A 154 7.25 13.29 17.75
CA ASN A 154 5.95 13.95 17.95
C ASN A 154 4.73 13.08 17.60
N ASN A 155 4.91 11.78 17.31
CA ASN A 155 3.85 10.86 16.87
C ASN A 155 3.12 11.29 15.58
N ILE A 156 3.83 11.96 14.66
CA ILE A 156 3.31 12.32 13.33
C ILE A 156 3.67 11.19 12.34
N PRO A 157 2.69 10.56 11.67
CA PRO A 157 2.94 9.44 10.77
C PRO A 157 3.63 9.92 9.49
N ALA A 158 4.90 9.55 9.30
CA ALA A 158 5.66 9.94 8.11
C ALA A 158 5.75 8.86 7.04
N PHE A 159 5.45 7.60 7.37
CA PHE A 159 5.63 6.45 6.47
C PHE A 159 4.37 6.07 5.71
N TYR A 160 3.22 6.61 6.11
CA TYR A 160 1.96 6.43 5.42
C TYR A 160 1.14 7.71 5.47
N THR A 161 0.12 7.77 4.61
CA THR A 161 -0.88 8.83 4.59
C THR A 161 -2.23 8.25 4.17
N PHE A 162 -3.29 9.03 4.32
CA PHE A 162 -4.63 8.71 3.84
C PHE A 162 -5.02 9.70 2.74
N LEU A 163 -5.34 9.18 1.55
CA LEU A 163 -5.68 10.03 0.40
C LEU A 163 -6.93 9.55 -0.30
N ASP A 164 -7.73 10.51 -0.74
CA ASP A 164 -8.87 10.27 -1.62
C ASP A 164 -8.41 9.81 -3.02
N PRO A 165 -9.25 9.04 -3.74
CA PRO A 165 -8.95 8.56 -5.09
C PRO A 165 -8.55 9.68 -6.07
N GLU A 166 -9.08 10.89 -5.91
CA GLU A 166 -8.79 12.02 -6.79
C GLU A 166 -7.40 12.63 -6.57
N LEU A 167 -6.76 12.36 -5.43
CA LEU A 167 -5.45 12.87 -5.06
C LEU A 167 -4.31 11.93 -5.48
N ILE A 168 -4.65 10.79 -6.07
CA ILE A 168 -3.71 9.76 -6.49
C ILE A 168 -3.92 9.33 -7.93
N MET A 169 -2.85 8.78 -8.51
CA MET A 169 -2.85 8.20 -9.84
C MET A 169 -2.21 6.82 -9.82
N PRO A 170 -2.63 5.91 -10.70
CA PRO A 170 -1.98 4.62 -10.84
C PRO A 170 -0.53 4.78 -11.27
N VAL A 171 0.32 3.89 -10.76
CA VAL A 171 1.71 3.74 -11.18
C VAL A 171 2.00 2.25 -11.33
N LEU A 172 2.69 1.87 -12.40
CA LEU A 172 3.27 0.53 -12.47
C LEU A 172 4.28 0.34 -11.35
N GLU A 173 4.34 -0.89 -10.85
CA GLU A 173 5.37 -1.28 -9.88
C GLU A 173 6.77 -0.86 -10.37
N PRO A 174 7.56 -0.14 -9.54
CA PRO A 174 8.92 0.23 -9.90
C PRO A 174 9.76 -1.02 -10.19
N GLU A 175 10.60 -0.97 -11.22
CA GLU A 175 11.49 -2.08 -11.59
C GLU A 175 12.37 -2.57 -10.42
N ASN A 176 12.69 -1.66 -9.48
CA ASN A 176 13.51 -1.92 -8.31
C ASN A 176 12.69 -1.87 -7.00
N ALA A 177 11.43 -2.32 -7.00
CA ALA A 177 10.54 -2.28 -5.83
C ALA A 177 11.18 -2.85 -4.56
N ASN A 178 11.92 -3.96 -4.64
CA ASN A 178 12.62 -4.55 -3.50
C ASN A 178 13.76 -3.65 -2.96
N VAL A 179 14.45 -2.91 -3.82
CA VAL A 179 15.50 -1.97 -3.40
C VAL A 179 14.88 -0.78 -2.69
N ASP A 180 13.76 -0.27 -3.21
CA ASP A 180 13.01 0.82 -2.60
C ASP A 180 12.46 0.42 -1.23
N GLU A 181 11.92 -0.80 -1.11
CA GLU A 181 11.40 -1.34 0.15
C GLU A 181 12.51 -1.57 1.18
N LYS A 182 13.66 -2.10 0.75
CA LYS A 182 14.85 -2.20 1.60
C LYS A 182 15.27 -0.82 2.12
N HIS A 183 15.28 0.19 1.25
CA HIS A 183 15.64 1.55 1.64
C HIS A 183 14.66 2.13 2.68
N ARG A 184 13.35 1.86 2.53
CA ARG A 184 12.33 2.22 3.53
C ARG A 184 12.62 1.57 4.90
N ILE A 185 12.97 0.29 4.91
CA ILE A 185 13.30 -0.45 6.15
C ILE A 185 14.56 0.13 6.80
N GLU A 186 15.63 0.35 6.03
CA GLU A 186 16.88 0.94 6.53
C GLU A 186 16.65 2.32 7.17
N LEU A 187 15.82 3.15 6.53
CA LEU A 187 15.45 4.47 7.05
C LEU A 187 14.71 4.36 8.38
N MET A 188 13.72 3.46 8.48
CA MET A 188 12.98 3.19 9.71
C MET A 188 13.91 2.71 10.84
N LEU A 189 14.79 1.74 10.57
CA LEU A 189 15.70 1.18 11.58
C LEU A 189 16.65 2.26 12.13
N LYS A 190 17.09 3.17 11.26
CA LYS A 190 17.91 4.33 11.64
C LYS A 190 17.16 5.30 12.53
N LEU A 191 15.91 5.60 12.21
CA LEU A 191 15.07 6.55 12.95
C LEU A 191 14.69 6.02 14.34
N THR A 192 14.36 4.74 14.44
CA THR A 192 13.98 4.08 15.69
C THR A 192 15.19 3.71 16.56
N LYS A 193 16.42 3.95 16.07
CA LYS A 193 17.70 3.57 16.71
C LYS A 193 17.74 2.09 17.06
N PHE A 194 17.21 1.23 16.20
CA PHE A 194 17.20 -0.20 16.43
C PHE A 194 18.66 -0.72 16.45
N GLN A 195 19.12 -1.18 17.62
CA GLN A 195 20.55 -1.44 17.87
C GLN A 195 21.04 -2.78 17.33
N ASN A 196 20.18 -3.62 16.78
CA ASN A 196 20.60 -4.91 16.23
C ASN A 196 21.08 -4.76 14.78
N TYR A 197 22.22 -4.08 14.60
CA TYR A 197 22.84 -3.78 13.31
C TYR A 197 23.22 -5.02 12.48
N SER A 198 23.31 -6.20 13.12
CA SER A 198 23.55 -7.48 12.43
C SER A 198 22.37 -7.95 11.56
N ILE A 199 21.25 -7.22 11.60
CA ILE A 199 19.98 -7.58 10.95
C ILE A 199 19.66 -6.67 9.77
N GLY A 200 20.19 -5.45 9.69
CA GLY A 200 19.86 -4.49 8.63
C GLY A 200 20.09 -5.01 7.20
N GLU A 201 21.11 -5.86 7.00
CA GLU A 201 21.39 -6.48 5.69
C GLU A 201 20.48 -7.67 5.35
N LYS A 202 19.67 -8.17 6.30
CA LYS A 202 18.86 -9.38 6.15
C LYS A 202 17.46 -9.13 5.58
N PHE A 203 16.98 -7.89 5.60
CA PHE A 203 15.62 -7.57 5.16
C PHE A 203 15.62 -7.05 3.73
N ASN A 204 14.99 -7.80 2.83
CA ASN A 204 14.76 -7.38 1.45
C ASN A 204 13.31 -6.88 1.24
N SER A 205 12.42 -7.20 2.16
CA SER A 205 11.01 -6.83 2.14
C SER A 205 10.48 -6.57 3.55
N PHE A 206 9.33 -5.89 3.66
CA PHE A 206 8.65 -5.70 4.95
C PHE A 206 8.17 -7.03 5.53
N SER A 207 7.77 -7.96 4.68
CA SER A 207 7.47 -9.34 5.06
C SER A 207 8.64 -10.03 5.77
N ASP A 208 9.89 -9.79 5.36
CA ASP A 208 11.08 -10.34 6.06
C ASP A 208 11.22 -9.78 7.48
N LEU A 209 10.95 -8.47 7.64
CA LEU A 209 10.98 -7.79 8.94
C LEU A 209 9.88 -8.35 9.87
N LEU A 210 8.66 -8.51 9.37
CA LEU A 210 7.55 -9.08 10.14
C LEU A 210 7.80 -10.54 10.51
N ASN A 211 8.36 -11.33 9.60
CA ASN A 211 8.73 -12.71 9.88
C ASN A 211 9.83 -12.81 10.95
N PHE A 212 10.81 -11.90 10.93
CA PHE A 212 11.81 -11.80 11.99
C PHE A 212 11.15 -11.56 13.35
N TRP A 213 10.25 -10.58 13.46
CA TRP A 213 9.53 -10.31 14.71
C TRP A 213 8.67 -11.48 15.16
N LYS A 214 7.90 -12.09 14.25
CA LYS A 214 7.13 -13.31 14.53
C LYS A 214 8.01 -14.40 15.15
N ASN A 215 9.19 -14.65 14.58
CA ASN A 215 10.10 -15.68 15.09
C ASN A 215 10.67 -15.30 16.45
N GLN A 216 11.05 -14.03 16.66
CA GLN A 216 11.49 -13.55 17.98
C GLN A 216 10.40 -13.74 19.04
N PHE A 217 9.14 -13.44 18.73
CA PHE A 217 8.04 -13.68 19.66
C PHE A 217 7.82 -15.17 19.93
N LYS A 218 7.82 -16.01 18.90
CA LYS A 218 7.68 -17.48 19.06
C LYS A 218 8.75 -18.08 19.97
N GLU A 219 9.99 -17.62 19.84
CA GLU A 219 11.11 -18.09 20.68
C GLU A 219 10.94 -17.70 22.16
N ASN A 220 10.21 -16.62 22.44
CA ASN A 220 10.03 -16.07 23.79
C ASN A 220 8.67 -16.39 24.42
N VAL A 221 7.70 -16.91 23.65
CA VAL A 221 6.39 -17.38 24.10
C VAL A 221 6.38 -18.92 24.14
N VAL A 222 7.23 -19.48 24.99
CA VAL A 222 7.34 -20.95 25.19
C VAL A 222 6.29 -21.47 26.16
N THR A 223 5.82 -20.61 27.07
CA THR A 223 4.77 -20.89 28.05
C THR A 223 3.73 -19.78 28.01
N PRO A 224 2.46 -20.06 28.35
CA PRO A 224 1.45 -19.02 28.44
C PRO A 224 1.88 -17.86 29.34
N VAL A 225 1.78 -16.63 28.85
CA VAL A 225 2.15 -15.41 29.59
C VAL A 225 0.91 -14.58 29.85
N GLU A 226 0.72 -14.09 31.07
CA GLU A 226 -0.38 -13.18 31.38
C GLU A 226 -0.16 -11.81 30.74
N VAL A 227 -1.17 -11.33 30.03
CA VAL A 227 -1.17 -10.06 29.33
C VAL A 227 -2.50 -9.32 29.55
N ARG A 228 -2.44 -7.99 29.42
CA ARG A 228 -3.63 -7.13 29.33
C ARG A 228 -3.64 -6.44 27.99
N ILE A 229 -4.83 -6.29 27.44
CA ILE A 229 -5.07 -5.72 26.12
C ILE A 229 -5.97 -4.50 26.22
N ASN A 230 -5.94 -3.66 25.19
CA ASN A 230 -6.75 -2.45 25.12
C ASN A 230 -8.25 -2.74 24.88
N THR A 231 -8.90 -3.31 25.90
CA THR A 231 -10.34 -3.58 25.91
C THR A 231 -10.99 -2.89 27.10
N SER A 232 -12.26 -2.52 26.92
CA SER A 232 -13.05 -1.84 27.95
C SER A 232 -13.17 -2.63 29.27
N ASP A 233 -12.97 -3.95 29.23
CA ASP A 233 -13.14 -4.83 30.37
C ASP A 233 -11.84 -5.08 31.18
N ARG A 234 -10.67 -4.64 30.69
CA ARG A 234 -9.35 -4.87 31.30
C ARG A 234 -9.10 -6.32 31.75
N SER A 235 -9.71 -7.29 31.06
CA SER A 235 -9.58 -8.70 31.43
C SER A 235 -8.13 -9.18 31.30
N ILE A 236 -7.76 -10.14 32.13
CA ILE A 236 -6.47 -10.83 32.03
C ILE A 236 -6.61 -11.94 31.00
N TYR A 237 -5.68 -11.97 30.05
CA TYR A 237 -5.57 -12.99 29.03
C TYR A 237 -4.26 -13.73 29.17
N HIS A 238 -4.21 -14.98 28.72
CA HIS A 238 -2.98 -15.72 28.52
C HIS A 238 -2.60 -15.67 27.05
N LEU A 239 -1.44 -15.10 26.74
CA LEU A 239 -0.79 -15.19 25.45
C LEU A 239 -0.26 -16.61 25.25
N ILE A 240 -0.79 -17.34 24.26
CA ILE A 240 -0.52 -18.77 24.07
C ILE A 240 0.15 -19.11 22.74
N ASP A 241 0.04 -18.27 21.71
CA ASP A 241 0.68 -18.50 20.40
C ASP A 241 0.90 -17.19 19.61
N ILE A 242 1.69 -17.27 18.55
CA ILE A 242 2.00 -16.22 17.57
C ILE A 242 1.74 -16.79 16.16
N PRO A 243 0.48 -16.86 15.71
CA PRO A 243 0.12 -17.72 14.58
C PRO A 243 0.63 -17.18 13.23
N TYR A 244 0.50 -15.88 12.98
CA TYR A 244 0.79 -15.24 11.68
C TYR A 244 1.19 -13.76 11.79
N PHE A 245 1.42 -13.13 10.65
CA PHE A 245 1.60 -11.69 10.49
C PHE A 245 0.92 -11.23 9.20
N ASP A 246 0.64 -9.93 9.08
CA ASP A 246 0.24 -9.26 7.84
C ASP A 246 0.82 -7.84 7.76
N GLU A 247 0.78 -7.22 6.58
CA GLU A 247 1.40 -5.90 6.34
C GLU A 247 0.59 -4.72 6.91
N ARG A 248 -0.67 -4.93 7.30
CA ARG A 248 -1.56 -3.89 7.82
C ARG A 248 -1.44 -3.73 9.34
N PHE A 249 -1.43 -4.85 10.07
CA PHE A 249 -1.43 -4.87 11.54
C PHE A 249 -0.18 -5.52 12.14
N GLY A 250 0.73 -6.03 11.31
CA GLY A 250 1.98 -6.60 11.75
C GLY A 250 1.80 -8.02 12.30
N VAL A 251 2.42 -8.32 13.44
CA VAL A 251 2.46 -9.66 14.03
C VAL A 251 1.23 -9.85 14.91
N TRP A 252 0.57 -11.00 14.74
CA TRP A 252 -0.61 -11.38 15.50
C TRP A 252 -0.27 -12.38 16.60
N CYS A 253 -1.06 -12.35 17.66
CA CYS A 253 -0.96 -13.25 18.78
C CYS A 253 -2.32 -13.85 19.16
N THR A 254 -2.30 -15.08 19.65
CA THR A 254 -3.49 -15.78 20.14
C THR A 254 -3.55 -15.67 21.66
N LEU A 255 -4.68 -15.17 22.15
CA LEU A 255 -4.97 -14.99 23.56
C LEU A 255 -6.10 -15.91 24.02
N LYS A 256 -5.98 -16.40 25.24
CA LYS A 256 -7.01 -17.22 25.90
C LYS A 256 -7.41 -16.63 27.24
N SER A 257 -8.71 -16.48 27.48
CA SER A 257 -9.27 -16.16 28.80
C SER A 257 -10.51 -17.03 28.99
N ASP A 258 -10.52 -17.85 30.05
CA ASP A 258 -11.52 -18.90 30.27
C ASP A 258 -11.72 -19.80 29.02
N GLU A 259 -12.90 -19.76 28.40
CA GLU A 259 -13.23 -20.47 27.16
C GLU A 259 -13.07 -19.62 25.88
N LYS A 260 -12.78 -18.33 26.02
CA LYS A 260 -12.64 -17.40 24.89
C LYS A 260 -11.22 -17.46 24.33
N ILE A 261 -11.11 -17.71 23.02
CA ILE A 261 -9.86 -17.63 22.26
C ILE A 261 -10.03 -16.53 21.21
N ILE A 262 -9.09 -15.60 21.17
CA ILE A 262 -9.07 -14.49 20.21
C ILE A 262 -7.69 -14.31 19.63
N ASP A 263 -7.62 -13.92 18.36
CA ASP A 263 -6.40 -13.41 17.76
C ASP A 263 -6.46 -11.89 17.73
N ILE A 264 -5.38 -11.23 18.15
CA ILE A 264 -5.23 -9.78 18.08
C ILE A 264 -3.82 -9.40 17.61
N PRO A 265 -3.61 -8.18 17.09
CA PRO A 265 -2.27 -7.66 16.83
C PRO A 265 -1.48 -7.52 18.14
N ILE A 266 -0.17 -7.82 18.11
CA ILE A 266 0.71 -7.61 19.29
C ILE A 266 0.72 -6.14 19.74
N MET A 267 0.47 -5.21 18.82
CA MET A 267 0.35 -3.79 19.11
C MET A 267 -0.72 -3.48 20.17
N GLU A 268 -1.76 -4.31 20.29
CA GLU A 268 -2.86 -4.14 21.24
C GLU A 268 -2.52 -4.57 22.69
N ILE A 269 -1.36 -5.19 22.91
CA ILE A 269 -0.89 -5.57 24.25
C ILE A 269 -0.42 -4.32 25.00
N LEU A 270 -1.06 -4.04 26.13
CA LEU A 270 -0.75 -2.91 27.00
C LEU A 270 0.23 -3.29 28.12
N GLU A 271 0.09 -4.50 28.65
CA GLU A 271 0.84 -4.96 29.81
C GLU A 271 1.15 -6.45 29.68
N ILE A 272 2.34 -6.84 30.13
CA ILE A 272 2.79 -8.23 30.25
C ILE A 272 3.24 -8.43 31.68
N THR A 273 2.71 -9.46 32.35
CA THR A 273 3.03 -9.75 33.75
C THR A 273 4.27 -10.65 33.84
N ASP A 274 5.22 -10.25 34.70
CA ASP A 274 6.38 -11.04 35.15
C ASP A 274 7.29 -11.66 34.06
N ASN A 275 7.27 -11.15 32.83
CA ASN A 275 8.18 -11.59 31.76
C ASN A 275 8.98 -10.42 31.15
N LYS A 276 10.12 -10.08 31.79
CA LYS A 276 10.98 -8.96 31.37
C LYS A 276 11.48 -9.04 29.94
N VAL A 277 11.77 -10.25 29.44
CA VAL A 277 12.28 -10.44 28.08
C VAL A 277 11.20 -10.09 27.08
N LEU A 278 9.98 -10.62 27.28
CA LEU A 278 8.85 -10.34 26.42
C LEU A 278 8.40 -8.87 26.51
N ILE A 279 8.44 -8.26 27.70
CA ILE A 279 8.18 -6.82 27.89
C ILE A 279 9.08 -6.00 26.97
N ASN A 280 10.40 -6.22 27.05
CA ASN A 280 11.36 -5.48 26.23
C ASN A 280 11.14 -5.74 24.74
N LEU A 281 10.85 -6.99 24.36
CA LEU A 281 10.60 -7.37 22.98
C LEU A 281 9.35 -6.68 22.40
N VAL A 282 8.24 -6.63 23.15
CA VAL A 282 7.03 -5.91 22.76
C VAL A 282 7.28 -4.41 22.68
N MET A 283 8.00 -3.82 23.64
CA MET A 283 8.34 -2.39 23.61
C MET A 283 9.18 -2.02 22.38
N ASP A 284 10.20 -2.81 22.04
CA ASP A 284 11.03 -2.58 20.86
C ASP A 284 10.22 -2.75 19.57
N TYR A 285 9.34 -3.76 19.52
CA TYR A 285 8.43 -3.99 18.41
C TYR A 285 7.46 -2.81 18.22
N GLN A 286 6.78 -2.39 19.28
CA GLN A 286 5.83 -1.26 19.26
C GLN A 286 6.51 0.02 18.80
N LYS A 287 7.72 0.31 19.30
CA LYS A 287 8.51 1.47 18.89
C LYS A 287 8.76 1.51 17.38
N ILE A 288 8.98 0.35 16.76
CA ILE A 288 9.19 0.25 15.31
C ILE A 288 7.87 0.33 14.55
N MET A 289 6.87 -0.44 14.98
CA MET A 289 5.65 -0.60 14.20
C MET A 289 4.72 0.59 14.29
N THR A 290 4.70 1.35 15.39
CA THR A 290 3.96 2.63 15.47
C THR A 290 4.42 3.65 14.41
N VAL A 291 5.65 3.51 13.90
CA VAL A 291 6.13 4.38 12.80
C VAL A 291 5.59 3.93 11.44
N LEU A 292 5.32 2.64 11.26
CA LEU A 292 5.03 2.02 9.97
C LEU A 292 3.56 1.66 9.76
N LEU A 293 2.86 1.35 10.85
CA LEU A 293 1.50 0.84 10.86
C LEU A 293 0.54 1.95 11.34
N PRO A 294 -0.72 1.91 10.88
CA PRO A 294 -1.75 2.78 11.44
C PRO A 294 -1.98 2.39 12.90
N ASN A 295 -2.12 3.40 13.78
CA ASN A 295 -2.57 3.22 15.16
C ASN A 295 -4.10 3.23 15.25
#